data_AF-A0A6V7WV77-F1
#
_entry.id   AF-A0A6V7WV77-F1
#
_cell.length_a   1.000
_cell.length_b   1.000
_cell.length_c   1.000
_cell.angle_alpha   90.00
_cell.angle_beta   90.00
_cell.angle_gamma   90.00
#
_symmetry.space_group_name_H-M   'P 1'
#
loop_
_entity.id
_entity.type
_entity.pdbx_description
1 polymer ?
#
loop_
_entity_poly.entity_id
_entity_poly.type
_entity_poly.pdbx_seq_one_letter_code
_entity_poly.pdbx_strand_id
1 'polypeptide(L)'
;MCERCTSNAWNYHQYRGCQLCQCDGIGADSQICDQRTGQCKCKPGYVGHRCDLCEPGYHSFPECKSCQCSLAGTEPSECRGSTCLCSSKEGQCKCKKHVSGLKCDKCVEGAFSLETWHPLGCTKCFCFERSTECRQSERLYWRQQYAPDRKVVFESPFEMFERKHNLHVLK
;
A
#
# COMPACT_ATOMS: atom_id res chain seq x y z
N MET A 1 -38.43 -32.21 25.74
CA MET A 1 -38.28 -31.82 24.32
C MET A 1 -36.86 -31.29 24.15
N CYS A 2 -35.99 -31.95 23.37
CA CYS A 2 -34.59 -31.52 23.16
C CYS A 2 -34.44 -30.83 21.80
N GLU A 3 -35.19 -29.74 21.60
CA GLU A 3 -35.19 -28.97 20.34
C GLU A 3 -34.14 -27.85 20.31
N ARG A 4 -33.43 -27.65 21.43
CA ARG A 4 -32.43 -26.60 21.57
C ARG A 4 -31.05 -27.22 21.71
N CYS A 5 -30.10 -26.66 20.96
CA CYS A 5 -28.70 -27.02 21.05
C CYS A 5 -28.04 -26.44 22.30
N THR A 6 -26.98 -27.10 22.78
CA THR A 6 -26.06 -26.55 23.77
C THR A 6 -25.31 -25.35 23.20
N SER A 7 -24.64 -24.56 24.05
CA SER A 7 -23.90 -23.36 23.62
C SER A 7 -22.74 -23.64 22.66
N ASN A 8 -22.19 -24.85 22.66
CA ASN A 8 -21.14 -25.31 21.76
C ASN A 8 -21.67 -26.05 20.51
N ALA A 9 -22.97 -25.94 20.21
CA ALA A 9 -23.60 -26.56 19.06
C ALA A 9 -24.69 -25.67 18.42
N TRP A 10 -24.95 -25.87 17.13
CA TRP A 10 -25.88 -25.09 16.31
C TRP A 10 -26.60 -26.01 15.29
N ASN A 11 -27.54 -25.44 14.52
CA ASN A 11 -28.28 -26.13 13.46
C ASN A 11 -28.96 -27.44 13.90
N TYR A 12 -30.01 -27.31 14.73
CA TYR A 12 -30.79 -28.45 15.18
C TYR A 12 -31.50 -29.14 14.00
N HIS A 13 -31.34 -30.46 13.90
CA HIS A 13 -32.02 -31.30 12.93
C HIS A 13 -32.64 -32.52 13.61
N GLN A 14 -33.93 -32.79 13.34
CA GLN A 14 -34.73 -33.84 13.98
C GLN A 14 -34.10 -35.25 13.96
N TYR A 15 -33.34 -35.60 12.91
CA TYR A 15 -32.67 -36.92 12.79
C TYR A 15 -31.16 -36.90 13.05
N ARG A 16 -30.52 -35.72 13.06
CA ARG A 16 -29.05 -35.60 13.18
C ARG A 16 -28.61 -34.94 14.49
N GLY A 17 -29.56 -34.42 15.27
CA GLY A 17 -29.26 -33.61 16.44
C GLY A 17 -28.65 -32.27 16.04
N CYS A 18 -27.79 -31.75 16.91
CA CYS A 18 -27.09 -30.48 16.69
C CYS A 18 -25.67 -30.71 16.16
N GLN A 19 -25.17 -29.77 15.36
CA GLN A 19 -23.79 -29.76 14.88
C GLN A 19 -22.89 -28.97 15.82
N LEU A 20 -21.70 -29.47 16.12
CA LEU A 20 -20.75 -28.75 16.97
C LEU A 20 -20.24 -27.48 16.27
N CYS A 21 -20.04 -26.41 17.06
CA CYS A 21 -19.49 -25.13 16.60
C CYS A 21 -18.07 -25.26 16.05
N GLN A 22 -17.26 -26.08 16.72
CA GLN A 22 -15.95 -26.47 16.21
C GLN A 22 -14.96 -25.27 16.10
N CYS A 23 -15.14 -24.20 16.87
CA CYS A 23 -14.29 -23.01 16.86
C CYS A 23 -12.80 -23.33 17.11
N ASP A 24 -11.90 -22.62 16.44
CA ASP A 24 -10.46 -22.76 16.61
C ASP A 24 -10.02 -22.31 18.01
N GLY A 25 -9.16 -23.10 18.66
CA GLY A 25 -8.72 -22.81 20.04
C GLY A 25 -7.80 -21.60 20.15
N ILE A 26 -7.12 -21.23 19.06
CA ILE A 26 -6.18 -20.11 19.02
C ILE A 26 -6.90 -18.86 18.53
N GLY A 27 -7.60 -18.96 17.40
CA GLY A 27 -8.25 -17.83 16.72
C GLY A 27 -9.61 -17.42 17.25
N ALA A 28 -10.34 -18.27 17.98
CA ALA A 28 -11.63 -17.89 18.57
C ALA A 28 -11.50 -17.44 20.03
N ASP A 29 -12.42 -16.56 20.47
CA ASP A 29 -12.55 -16.13 21.87
C ASP A 29 -12.99 -17.27 22.78
N SER A 30 -13.82 -18.18 22.27
CA SER A 30 -14.36 -19.33 23.00
C SER A 30 -14.83 -20.42 22.04
N GLN A 31 -15.18 -21.58 22.59
CA GLN A 31 -15.79 -22.70 21.86
C GLN A 31 -17.31 -22.55 21.62
N ILE A 32 -17.86 -21.37 21.95
CA ILE A 32 -19.27 -21.02 21.79
C ILE A 32 -19.44 -20.30 20.46
N CYS A 33 -20.44 -20.70 19.69
CA CYS A 33 -20.82 -20.04 18.45
C CYS A 33 -22.27 -19.55 18.50
N ASP A 34 -22.62 -18.70 17.53
CA ASP A 34 -24.00 -18.28 17.33
C ASP A 34 -24.90 -19.49 17.00
N GLN A 35 -25.94 -19.73 17.80
CA GLN A 35 -26.77 -20.93 17.68
C GLN A 35 -27.55 -21.05 16.36
N ARG A 36 -27.72 -19.93 15.64
CA ARG A 36 -28.48 -19.87 14.38
C ARG A 36 -27.57 -20.03 13.16
N THR A 37 -26.39 -19.43 13.18
CA THR A 37 -25.45 -19.36 12.04
C THR A 37 -24.25 -20.28 12.19
N GLY A 38 -23.95 -20.72 13.41
CA GLY A 38 -22.75 -21.47 13.74
C GLY A 38 -21.47 -20.64 13.78
N GLN A 39 -21.55 -19.33 13.55
CA GLN A 39 -20.36 -18.47 13.45
C GLN A 39 -19.70 -18.32 14.83
N CYS A 40 -18.41 -18.63 14.88
CA CYS A 40 -17.57 -18.42 16.05
C CYS A 40 -17.20 -16.94 16.20
N LYS A 41 -17.04 -16.50 17.45
CA LYS A 41 -16.52 -15.15 17.74
C LYS A 41 -15.00 -15.16 17.65
N CYS A 42 -14.47 -14.53 16.61
CA CYS A 42 -13.03 -14.52 16.33
C CYS A 42 -12.31 -13.40 17.10
N LYS A 43 -11.06 -13.70 17.51
CA LYS A 43 -10.12 -12.72 18.03
C LYS A 43 -9.70 -11.75 16.92
N PRO A 44 -9.20 -10.54 17.26
CA PRO A 44 -8.64 -9.61 16.29
C PRO A 44 -7.54 -10.27 15.44
N GLY A 45 -7.59 -10.06 14.12
CA GLY A 45 -6.64 -10.65 13.16
C GLY A 45 -7.00 -12.07 12.68
N TYR A 46 -8.09 -12.66 13.19
CA TYR A 46 -8.62 -13.97 12.75
C TYR A 46 -9.99 -13.83 12.11
N VAL A 47 -10.29 -14.71 11.17
CA VAL A 47 -11.54 -14.73 10.41
C VAL A 47 -11.91 -16.18 10.03
N GLY A 48 -13.07 -16.35 9.42
CA GLY A 48 -13.61 -17.65 9.01
C GLY A 48 -14.73 -18.12 9.94
N HIS A 49 -15.50 -19.11 9.50
CA HIS A 49 -16.63 -19.64 10.27
C HIS A 49 -16.18 -20.17 11.65
N ARG A 50 -14.98 -20.75 11.67
CA ARG A 50 -14.36 -21.35 12.85
C ARG A 50 -13.20 -20.51 13.40
N CYS A 51 -12.92 -19.33 12.85
CA CYS A 51 -11.76 -18.50 13.21
C CYS A 51 -10.40 -19.18 12.94
N ASP A 52 -10.36 -19.99 11.88
CA ASP A 52 -9.25 -20.84 11.44
C ASP A 52 -8.44 -20.22 10.28
N LEU A 53 -8.69 -18.95 9.97
CA LEU A 53 -8.02 -18.19 8.93
C LEU A 53 -7.53 -16.84 9.47
N CYS A 54 -6.49 -16.28 8.86
CA CYS A 54 -6.08 -14.91 9.16
C CYS A 54 -6.95 -13.90 8.40
N GLU A 55 -7.30 -12.81 9.08
CA GLU A 55 -8.01 -11.68 8.49
C GLU A 55 -7.20 -11.06 7.32
N PRO A 56 -7.85 -10.51 6.28
CA PRO A 56 -7.13 -9.80 5.22
C PRO A 56 -6.19 -8.71 5.78
N GLY A 57 -4.91 -8.78 5.41
CA GLY A 57 -3.86 -7.95 6.01
C GLY A 57 -3.07 -8.65 7.12
N TYR A 58 -3.39 -9.91 7.43
CA TYR A 58 -2.66 -10.81 8.31
C TYR A 58 -2.26 -12.10 7.59
N HIS A 59 -1.22 -12.79 8.07
CA HIS A 59 -0.69 -14.01 7.48
C HIS A 59 -0.14 -14.98 8.55
N SER A 60 0.23 -16.19 8.12
CA SER A 60 0.90 -17.23 8.93
C SER A 60 0.06 -17.83 10.07
N PHE A 61 -1.17 -18.25 9.77
CA PHE A 61 -1.95 -19.11 10.68
C PHE A 61 -1.11 -20.32 11.14
N PRO A 62 -1.12 -20.71 12.43
CA PRO A 62 -2.05 -20.31 13.49
C PRO A 62 -1.74 -19.01 14.24
N GLU A 63 -0.55 -18.43 14.07
CA GLU A 63 -0.18 -17.16 14.69
C GLU A 63 -0.30 -16.02 13.67
N CYS A 64 -1.50 -15.45 13.55
CA CYS A 64 -1.76 -14.42 12.55
C CYS A 64 -0.95 -13.14 12.83
N LYS A 65 -0.02 -12.82 11.93
CA LYS A 65 0.84 -11.62 11.99
C LYS A 65 0.41 -10.63 10.93
N SER A 66 0.36 -9.35 11.30
CA SER A 66 0.06 -8.26 10.35
C SER A 66 1.12 -8.19 9.26
N CYS A 67 0.70 -8.06 8.00
CA CYS A 67 1.59 -7.94 6.83
C CYS A 67 2.54 -6.73 6.94
N GLN A 68 2.05 -5.60 7.45
CA GLN A 68 2.80 -4.34 7.56
C GLN A 68 3.42 -3.88 6.22
N CYS A 69 2.72 -4.06 5.10
CA CYS A 69 3.20 -3.60 3.80
C CYS A 69 3.29 -2.07 3.74
N SER A 70 4.34 -1.56 3.09
CA SER A 70 4.51 -0.14 2.83
C SER A 70 3.55 0.32 1.73
N LEU A 71 2.68 1.29 2.03
CA LEU A 71 1.79 1.92 1.05
C LEU A 71 2.56 2.55 -0.11
N ALA A 72 3.78 3.02 0.13
CA ALA A 72 4.59 3.65 -0.91
C ALA A 72 5.11 2.65 -1.94
N GLY A 73 5.40 1.44 -1.47
CA GLY A 73 6.04 0.40 -2.27
C GLY A 73 5.17 -0.76 -2.70
N THR A 74 3.94 -0.85 -2.20
CA THR A 74 2.98 -1.90 -2.57
C THR A 74 2.11 -1.44 -3.73
N GLU A 75 1.71 -2.38 -4.58
CA GLU A 75 0.77 -2.13 -5.67
C GLU A 75 -0.57 -1.58 -5.14
N PRO A 76 -1.08 -0.45 -5.65
CA PRO A 76 -2.32 0.17 -5.15
C PRO A 76 -3.54 -0.76 -5.22
N SER A 77 -3.56 -1.72 -6.16
CA SER A 77 -4.67 -2.68 -6.31
C SER A 77 -4.81 -3.64 -5.13
N GLU A 78 -3.74 -3.90 -4.39
CA GLU A 78 -3.74 -4.80 -3.23
C GLU A 78 -4.03 -4.06 -1.92
N CYS A 79 -4.19 -2.74 -1.96
CA CYS A 79 -4.41 -1.91 -0.80
C CYS A 79 -5.82 -1.32 -0.79
N ARG A 80 -6.48 -1.37 0.37
CA ARG A 80 -7.71 -0.63 0.64
C ARG A 80 -7.45 0.34 1.78
N GLY A 81 -7.38 1.64 1.44
CA GLY A 81 -7.03 2.68 2.40
C GLY A 81 -5.61 2.50 2.90
N SER A 82 -5.44 2.28 4.21
CA SER A 82 -4.13 2.05 4.85
C SER A 82 -3.73 0.57 4.99
N THR A 83 -4.62 -0.36 4.62
CA THR A 83 -4.39 -1.79 4.80
C THR A 83 -4.11 -2.45 3.45
N CYS A 84 -2.98 -3.15 3.33
CA CYS A 84 -2.62 -3.91 2.14
C CYS A 84 -2.59 -5.41 2.41
N LEU A 85 -2.96 -6.17 1.39
CA LEU A 85 -2.96 -7.63 1.40
C LEU A 85 -1.54 -8.17 1.20
N CYS A 86 -1.26 -9.33 1.79
CA CYS A 86 -0.04 -10.09 1.55
C CYS A 86 -0.35 -11.58 1.41
N SER A 87 0.64 -12.35 0.92
CA SER A 87 0.55 -13.80 0.82
C SER A 87 0.23 -14.44 2.18
N SER A 88 -0.80 -15.28 2.23
CA SER A 88 -1.33 -15.84 3.49
C SER A 88 -0.36 -16.76 4.24
N LYS A 89 0.64 -17.34 3.54
CA LYS A 89 1.65 -18.23 4.16
C LYS A 89 2.94 -17.52 4.51
N GLU A 90 3.48 -16.75 3.56
CA GLU A 90 4.83 -16.16 3.65
C GLU A 90 4.82 -14.72 4.16
N GLY A 91 3.69 -14.02 4.03
CA GLY A 91 3.60 -12.60 4.36
C GLY A 91 4.16 -11.65 3.30
N GLN A 92 4.51 -12.14 2.11
CA GLN A 92 5.04 -11.30 1.04
C GLN A 92 3.97 -10.37 0.47
N CYS A 93 4.25 -9.06 0.49
CA CYS A 93 3.44 -8.03 -0.14
C CYS A 93 3.73 -7.94 -1.64
N LYS A 94 2.76 -7.49 -2.44
CA LYS A 94 2.96 -7.31 -3.88
C LYS A 94 3.63 -5.97 -4.17
N CYS A 95 4.94 -6.00 -4.38
CA CYS A 95 5.72 -4.79 -4.53
C CYS A 95 5.61 -4.17 -5.93
N LYS A 96 5.73 -2.84 -5.98
CA LYS A 96 5.95 -2.07 -7.20
C LYS A 96 7.27 -2.46 -7.85
N LYS A 97 7.38 -2.22 -9.16
CA LYS A 97 8.49 -2.69 -10.00
C LYS A 97 9.90 -2.37 -9.47
N HIS A 98 10.12 -1.20 -8.87
CA HIS A 98 11.45 -0.79 -8.38
C HIS A 98 11.58 -0.90 -6.85
N VAL A 99 10.78 -1.75 -6.25
CA VAL A 99 10.71 -1.93 -4.80
C VAL A 99 10.93 -3.41 -4.47
N SER A 100 11.55 -3.66 -3.33
CA SER A 100 11.93 -4.97 -2.82
C SER A 100 11.66 -5.09 -1.31
N GLY A 101 11.82 -6.31 -0.80
CA GLY A 101 11.58 -6.67 0.59
C GLY A 101 10.21 -7.31 0.83
N LEU A 102 10.07 -7.99 1.98
CA LEU A 102 8.83 -8.67 2.36
C LEU A 102 7.66 -7.68 2.48
N LYS A 103 7.97 -6.46 2.96
CA LYS A 103 7.02 -5.38 3.21
C LYS A 103 7.03 -4.30 2.13
N CYS A 104 7.78 -4.49 1.04
CA CYS A 104 7.96 -3.48 -0.01
C CYS A 104 8.45 -2.12 0.52
N ASP A 105 9.37 -2.14 1.48
CA ASP A 105 9.90 -0.99 2.20
C ASP A 105 11.28 -0.54 1.71
N LYS A 106 11.88 -1.26 0.75
CA LYS A 106 13.22 -1.01 0.25
C LYS A 106 13.20 -0.81 -1.26
N CYS A 107 14.05 0.07 -1.79
CA CYS A 107 14.25 0.12 -3.23
C CYS A 107 15.06 -1.09 -3.71
N VAL A 108 14.88 -1.49 -4.96
CA VAL A 108 15.81 -2.40 -5.63
C VAL A 108 17.18 -1.73 -5.80
N GLU A 109 18.22 -2.52 -6.06
CA GLU A 109 19.53 -1.98 -6.40
C GLU A 109 19.45 -1.05 -7.61
N GLY A 110 20.16 0.08 -7.53
CA GLY A 110 20.10 1.11 -8.55
C GLY A 110 18.79 1.89 -8.59
N ALA A 111 18.05 1.97 -7.48
CA ALA A 111 16.91 2.86 -7.31
C ALA A 111 16.90 3.52 -5.91
N PHE A 112 16.28 4.69 -5.80
CA PHE A 112 16.22 5.50 -4.58
C PHE A 112 14.89 6.30 -4.51
N SER A 113 14.62 6.95 -3.37
CA SER A 113 13.40 7.74 -3.12
C SER A 113 12.11 6.92 -3.28
N LEU A 114 11.75 6.19 -2.23
CA LEU A 114 10.49 5.46 -2.16
C LEU A 114 9.33 6.41 -1.88
N GLU A 115 8.46 6.61 -2.85
CA GLU A 115 7.37 7.60 -2.78
C GLU A 115 6.01 7.00 -3.15
N THR A 116 4.95 7.45 -2.46
CA THR A 116 3.59 6.90 -2.61
C THR A 116 2.99 7.15 -3.99
N TRP A 117 3.18 8.35 -4.53
CA TRP A 117 2.68 8.76 -5.83
C TRP A 117 3.49 8.20 -7.00
N HIS A 118 4.74 7.78 -6.76
CA HIS A 118 5.58 7.26 -7.83
C HIS A 118 5.05 5.89 -8.28
N PRO A 119 4.69 5.71 -9.57
CA PRO A 119 4.01 4.50 -10.03
C PRO A 119 4.88 3.25 -9.91
N LEU A 120 6.21 3.41 -9.97
CA LEU A 120 7.17 2.31 -9.81
C LEU A 120 7.73 2.21 -8.38
N GLY A 121 7.28 3.08 -7.47
CA GLY A 121 7.70 3.14 -6.07
C GLY A 121 9.01 3.90 -5.87
N CYS A 122 10.10 3.41 -6.47
CA CYS A 122 11.39 4.09 -6.43
C CYS A 122 11.82 4.66 -7.79
N THR A 123 12.59 5.73 -7.73
CA THR A 123 13.24 6.38 -8.87
C THR A 123 14.52 5.63 -9.23
N LYS A 124 14.68 5.22 -10.49
CA LYS A 124 15.91 4.55 -10.94
C LYS A 124 17.07 5.55 -10.94
N CYS A 125 18.27 5.09 -10.56
CA CYS A 125 19.49 5.87 -10.69
C CYS A 125 19.69 6.30 -12.14
N PHE A 126 19.93 7.60 -12.34
CA PHE A 126 20.29 8.16 -13.63
C PHE A 126 21.59 8.94 -13.49
N CYS A 127 22.70 8.26 -13.74
CA CYS A 127 24.05 8.84 -13.71
C CYS A 127 24.65 8.92 -15.12
N PHE A 128 23.84 9.20 -16.16
CA PHE A 128 24.29 9.26 -17.57
C PHE A 128 25.13 8.05 -17.99
N GLU A 129 24.70 6.84 -17.60
CA GLU A 129 25.41 5.57 -17.86
C GLU A 129 26.83 5.48 -17.28
N ARG A 130 27.22 6.42 -16.41
CA ARG A 130 28.51 6.41 -15.71
C ARG A 130 28.50 5.53 -14.47
N SER A 131 27.34 5.33 -13.86
CA SER A 131 27.15 4.44 -12.71
C SER A 131 25.69 3.99 -12.64
N THR A 132 25.47 2.75 -12.22
CA THR A 132 24.16 2.22 -11.83
C THR A 132 23.96 2.24 -10.31
N GLU A 133 25.02 2.53 -9.55
CA GLU A 133 24.98 2.66 -8.10
C GLU A 133 24.69 4.11 -7.72
N CYS A 134 23.62 4.30 -6.96
CA CYS A 134 23.32 5.56 -6.30
C CYS A 134 22.61 5.28 -4.98
N ARG A 135 22.67 6.24 -4.08
CA ARG A 135 21.96 6.21 -2.79
C ARG A 135 21.26 7.54 -2.57
N GLN A 136 20.18 7.51 -1.81
CA GLN A 136 19.51 8.73 -1.40
C GLN A 136 20.47 9.58 -0.55
N SER A 137 20.56 10.86 -0.85
CA SER A 137 21.36 11.77 -0.03
C SER A 137 20.60 12.11 1.24
N GLU A 138 21.16 11.74 2.39
CA GLU A 138 20.54 11.96 3.71
C GLU A 138 20.44 13.45 4.10
N ARG A 139 21.11 14.34 3.36
CA ARG A 139 21.25 15.77 3.72
C ARG A 139 20.81 16.75 2.63
N LEU A 140 20.26 16.26 1.51
CA LEU A 140 19.70 17.12 0.47
C LEU A 140 18.18 17.10 0.56
N TYR A 141 17.60 18.16 1.13
CA TYR A 141 16.17 18.41 1.06
C TYR A 141 15.91 19.34 -0.14
N TRP A 142 14.93 19.00 -0.97
CA TRP A 142 14.42 19.92 -1.98
C TRP A 142 13.46 20.88 -1.31
N ARG A 143 13.76 22.19 -1.37
CA ARG A 143 12.83 23.25 -0.97
C ARG A 143 12.43 24.04 -2.21
N GLN A 144 11.16 23.96 -2.59
CA GLN A 144 10.63 24.82 -3.65
C GLN A 144 10.47 26.24 -3.09
N GLN A 145 11.30 27.18 -3.54
CA GLN A 145 11.11 28.59 -3.24
C GLN A 145 10.33 29.22 -4.39
N TYR A 146 9.11 29.66 -4.09
CA TYR A 146 8.34 30.48 -5.02
C TYR A 146 8.95 31.89 -5.00
N ALA A 147 9.62 32.26 -6.09
CA ALA A 147 9.98 33.65 -6.34
C ALA A 147 8.78 34.35 -6.99
N PRO A 148 8.51 35.62 -6.67
CA PRO A 148 7.51 36.39 -7.40
C PRO A 148 7.90 36.46 -8.89
N ASP A 149 6.89 36.48 -9.76
CA ASP A 149 7.10 36.63 -11.19
C ASP A 149 7.97 37.86 -11.47
N ARG A 150 9.00 37.70 -12.31
CA ARG A 150 9.86 38.81 -12.73
C ARG A 150 9.00 39.85 -13.43
N LYS A 151 8.79 41.00 -12.78
CA LYS A 151 8.24 42.19 -13.44
C LYS A 151 9.35 42.85 -14.24
N VAL A 152 9.24 42.84 -15.56
CA VAL A 152 10.09 43.67 -16.43
C VAL A 152 9.51 45.08 -16.39
N VAL A 153 10.24 46.03 -15.80
CA VAL A 153 9.91 47.45 -15.83
C VAL A 153 10.82 48.11 -16.86
N PHE A 154 10.23 48.71 -17.88
CA PHE A 154 10.95 49.53 -18.84
C PHE A 154 10.92 50.97 -18.32
N GLU A 155 12.06 51.50 -17.88
CA GLU A 155 12.18 52.90 -17.48
C GLU A 155 12.64 53.76 -18.66
N SER A 156 11.96 54.89 -18.83
CA SER A 156 12.29 55.91 -19.83
C SER A 156 13.53 56.72 -19.42
N PRO A 157 14.30 57.26 -20.37
CA PRO A 157 14.03 57.29 -21.81
C PRO A 157 14.56 56.05 -22.53
N PHE A 158 13.71 55.41 -23.33
CA PHE A 158 14.12 54.34 -24.24
C PHE A 158 14.59 54.96 -25.57
N GLU A 159 15.80 54.63 -26.01
CA GLU A 159 16.25 54.93 -27.37
C GLU A 159 15.51 54.02 -28.36
N MET A 160 14.58 54.59 -29.12
CA MET A 160 13.91 53.87 -30.20
C MET A 160 14.81 53.89 -31.44
N PHE A 161 15.44 52.76 -31.73
CA PHE A 161 16.09 52.55 -33.02
C PHE A 161 15.04 52.11 -34.04
N GLU A 162 14.62 53.01 -34.93
CA GLU A 162 13.81 52.65 -36.10
C GLU A 162 14.65 51.81 -37.06
N ARG A 163 14.35 50.50 -37.09
CA ARG A 163 15.01 49.57 -38.00
C ARG A 163 14.39 49.67 -39.40
N LYS A 164 14.79 50.67 -40.19
CA LYS A 164 14.47 50.73 -41.63
C LYS A 164 15.16 49.58 -42.37
N HIS A 165 14.40 48.57 -42.77
CA HIS A 165 14.88 47.55 -43.70
C HIS A 165 14.61 47.97 -45.15
N ASN A 166 15.70 48.07 -45.92
CA ASN A 166 15.83 47.92 -47.37
C ASN A 166 14.89 48.68 -48.32
N LEU A 167 15.37 49.80 -48.89
CA LEU A 167 15.03 50.23 -50.25
C LEU A 167 16.27 50.79 -50.97
N HIS A 168 16.61 50.18 -52.11
CA HIS A 168 17.64 50.60 -53.06
C HIS A 168 17.30 51.95 -53.71
N VAL A 169 18.30 52.83 -53.89
CA VAL A 169 18.24 53.85 -54.94
C VAL A 169 19.59 53.91 -55.65
N LEU A 170 19.59 53.45 -56.90
CA LEU A 170 20.60 53.75 -57.92
C LEU A 170 20.51 55.24 -58.28
N LYS A 171 21.63 55.95 -58.23
CA LYS A 171 22.08 56.88 -59.28
C LYS A 171 23.58 57.15 -59.12
#